data_AF-A0A1N6ZDH8-F1
#
_entry.id   AF-A0A1N6ZDH8-F1
#
_cell.length_a   1.000
_cell.length_b   1.000
_cell.length_c   1.000
_cell.angle_alpha   90.00
_cell.angle_beta   90.00
_cell.angle_gamma   90.00
#
_symmetry.space_group_name_H-M   'P 1'
#
loop_
_entity.id
_entity.type
_entity.pdbx_description
1 polymer ?
#
loop_
_entity_poly.entity_id
_entity_poly.type
_entity_poly.pdbx_seq_one_letter_code
_entity_poly.pdbx_strand_id
1 'polypeptide(L)'
;MLKLKKEELKDKAQWTEAGINPPEFDYQNLVDKTKANPEWVHFGAGNIFRAFIARLQQELLNEGEVETGIIAAEGFDYEIIDKIYKPADNLSLVVKMSADGNLDKTLLASIAEGLKA
;
A
#
# COMPACT_ATOMS: atom_id res chain seq x y z
N MET A 1 18.06 -7.88 4.49
CA MET A 1 17.56 -6.49 4.39
C MET A 1 16.18 -6.57 3.77
N LEU A 2 15.15 -6.06 4.45
CA LEU A 2 13.77 -6.10 3.97
C LEU A 2 13.62 -5.29 2.69
N LYS A 3 12.82 -5.79 1.75
CA LYS A 3 12.52 -5.12 0.48
C LYS A 3 11.01 -5.00 0.33
N LEU A 4 10.56 -3.85 -0.18
CA LEU A 4 9.17 -3.65 -0.56
C LEU A 4 8.90 -4.41 -1.86
N LYS A 5 8.64 -5.71 -1.75
CA LYS A 5 8.33 -6.61 -2.85
C LYS A 5 7.22 -7.56 -2.45
N LYS A 6 6.31 -7.85 -3.37
CA LYS A 6 5.15 -8.71 -3.08
C LYS A 6 5.57 -10.12 -2.69
N GLU A 7 6.70 -10.62 -3.19
CA GLU A 7 7.23 -11.93 -2.82
C GLU A 7 7.62 -12.00 -1.34
N GLU A 8 8.06 -10.87 -0.77
CA GLU A 8 8.45 -10.73 0.65
C GLU A 8 7.24 -10.70 1.59
N LEU A 9 6.01 -10.56 1.08
CA LEU A 9 4.78 -10.62 1.88
C LEU A 9 4.39 -12.05 2.30
N LYS A 10 5.01 -13.07 1.68
CA LYS A 10 4.76 -14.48 2.02
C LYS A 10 5.27 -14.83 3.41
N ASP A 11 6.32 -14.16 3.85
CA ASP A 11 6.83 -14.25 5.21
C ASP A 11 6.41 -13.00 5.98
N LYS A 12 5.34 -13.10 6.78
CA LYS A 12 4.88 -11.98 7.62
C LYS A 12 5.74 -11.80 8.87
N ALA A 13 6.49 -12.84 9.28
CA ALA A 13 7.27 -12.81 10.51
C ALA A 13 8.43 -11.80 10.40
N GLN A 14 9.14 -11.76 9.26
CA GLN A 14 10.24 -10.82 9.05
C GLN A 14 9.85 -9.34 9.21
N TRP A 15 8.60 -8.98 8.90
CA TRP A 15 8.08 -7.63 9.09
C TRP A 15 7.77 -7.35 10.56
N THR A 16 7.08 -8.29 11.21
CA THR A 16 6.71 -8.19 12.62
C THR A 16 7.94 -8.14 13.52
N GLU A 17 8.96 -8.96 13.26
CA GLU A 17 10.26 -8.95 13.95
C GLU A 17 11.02 -7.62 13.78
N ALA A 18 10.82 -6.93 12.66
CA ALA A 18 11.36 -5.60 12.41
C ALA A 18 10.49 -4.46 13.01
N GLY A 19 9.41 -4.79 13.73
CA GLY A 19 8.45 -3.85 14.28
C GLY A 19 7.64 -3.11 13.22
N ILE A 20 7.31 -3.80 12.11
CA ILE A 20 6.49 -3.29 11.00
C ILE A 20 5.22 -4.14 10.95
N ASN A 21 4.05 -3.49 10.94
CA ASN A 21 2.76 -4.15 10.82
C ASN A 21 2.55 -4.60 9.36
N PRO A 22 2.54 -5.91 9.06
CA PRO A 22 2.27 -6.41 7.70
C PRO A 22 0.77 -6.33 7.38
N PRO A 23 0.37 -6.42 6.10
CA PRO A 23 -1.03 -6.57 5.72
C PRO A 23 -1.64 -7.85 6.31
N GLU A 24 -2.90 -7.78 6.75
CA GLU A 24 -3.62 -8.93 7.34
C GLU A 24 -4.41 -9.74 6.29
N PHE A 25 -4.54 -9.21 5.08
CA PHE A 25 -5.14 -9.86 3.92
C PHE A 25 -4.11 -10.52 2.98
N ASP A 26 -4.61 -11.25 1.97
CA ASP A 26 -3.81 -11.78 0.86
C ASP A 26 -3.69 -10.74 -0.26
N TYR A 27 -2.46 -10.31 -0.55
CA TYR A 27 -2.19 -9.25 -1.52
C TYR A 27 -2.54 -9.66 -2.96
N GLN A 28 -2.31 -10.92 -3.35
CA GLN A 28 -2.60 -11.35 -4.71
C GLN A 28 -4.11 -11.39 -4.97
N ASN A 29 -4.87 -11.91 -4.01
CA ASN A 29 -6.33 -11.91 -4.01
C ASN A 29 -6.88 -10.47 -4.06
N LEU A 30 -6.30 -9.52 -3.32
CA LEU A 30 -6.67 -8.10 -3.41
C LEU A 30 -6.51 -7.58 -4.83
N VAL A 31 -5.35 -7.81 -5.45
CA VAL A 31 -5.05 -7.35 -6.82
C VAL A 31 -6.02 -7.96 -7.82
N ASP A 32 -6.28 -9.27 -7.70
CA ASP A 32 -7.17 -9.98 -8.61
C ASP A 32 -8.62 -9.49 -8.50
N LYS A 33 -9.12 -9.29 -7.26
CA LYS A 33 -10.44 -8.71 -7.02
C LYS A 33 -10.56 -7.28 -7.55
N THR A 34 -9.55 -6.44 -7.31
CA THR A 34 -9.54 -5.05 -7.78
C THR A 34 -9.57 -4.97 -9.31
N LYS A 35 -8.85 -5.86 -9.99
CA LYS A 35 -8.86 -5.92 -11.46
C LYS A 35 -10.19 -6.43 -12.02
N ALA A 36 -10.81 -7.40 -11.36
CA ALA A 36 -12.08 -7.96 -11.78
C ALA A 36 -13.26 -6.99 -11.56
N ASN A 37 -13.24 -6.25 -10.45
CA ASN A 37 -14.27 -5.28 -10.08
C ASN A 37 -13.63 -4.03 -9.44
N PRO A 38 -13.12 -3.07 -10.23
CA PRO A 38 -12.48 -1.88 -9.68
C PRO A 38 -13.50 -0.95 -9.03
N GLU A 39 -13.39 -0.74 -7.73
CA GLU A 39 -14.30 0.15 -6.98
C GLU A 39 -13.75 1.57 -6.82
N TRP A 40 -12.42 1.73 -6.77
CA TRP A 40 -11.80 3.04 -6.52
C TRP A 40 -10.58 3.31 -7.40
N VAL A 41 -10.67 4.38 -8.20
CA VAL A 41 -9.54 5.04 -8.85
C VAL A 41 -9.25 6.39 -8.16
N HIS A 42 -8.02 6.63 -7.75
CA HIS A 42 -7.58 7.89 -7.14
C HIS A 42 -6.65 8.66 -8.08
N PHE A 43 -6.97 9.91 -8.40
CA PHE A 43 -6.11 10.79 -9.20
C PHE A 43 -5.20 11.63 -8.29
N GLY A 44 -3.89 11.53 -8.49
CA GLY A 44 -2.86 12.19 -7.69
C GLY A 44 -2.20 11.22 -6.72
N ALA A 45 -1.16 10.53 -7.18
CA ALA A 45 -0.50 9.44 -6.46
C ALA A 45 0.58 9.97 -5.49
N GLY A 46 0.27 11.02 -4.72
CA GLY A 46 1.24 11.76 -3.90
C GLY A 46 1.46 11.20 -2.48
N ASN A 47 2.28 11.90 -1.69
CA ASN A 47 2.60 11.52 -0.30
C ASN A 47 1.37 11.58 0.62
N ILE A 48 0.54 12.62 0.53
CA ILE A 48 -0.66 12.77 1.39
C ILE A 48 -1.65 11.63 1.11
N PHE A 49 -1.83 11.27 -0.17
CA PHE A 49 -2.65 10.12 -0.56
C PHE A 49 -2.16 8.83 0.12
N ARG A 50 -0.87 8.50 0.01
CA ARG A 50 -0.29 7.30 0.64
C ARG A 50 -0.37 7.31 2.16
N ALA A 51 -0.06 8.45 2.80
CA ALA A 51 0.02 8.55 4.25
C ALA A 51 -1.36 8.60 4.93
N PHE A 52 -2.42 8.98 4.21
CA PHE A 52 -3.75 9.15 4.77
C PHE A 52 -4.79 8.24 4.12
N ILE A 53 -5.19 8.52 2.88
CA ILE A 53 -6.30 7.82 2.21
C ILE A 53 -5.99 6.34 1.98
N ALA A 54 -4.82 6.04 1.41
CA ALA A 54 -4.44 4.65 1.18
C ALA A 54 -4.20 3.90 2.51
N ARG A 55 -3.73 4.60 3.56
CA ARG A 55 -3.57 4.04 4.90
C ARG A 55 -4.91 3.67 5.54
N LEU A 56 -5.96 4.49 5.35
CA LEU A 56 -7.32 4.14 5.77
C LEU A 56 -7.86 2.92 5.00
N GLN A 57 -7.62 2.84 3.69
CA GLN A 57 -7.99 1.65 2.91
C GLN A 57 -7.28 0.38 3.44
N GLN A 58 -6.01 0.51 3.86
CA GLN A 58 -5.27 -0.59 4.46
C GLN A 58 -5.92 -1.10 5.76
N GLU A 59 -6.42 -0.20 6.61
CA GLU A 59 -7.16 -0.56 7.81
C GLU A 59 -8.46 -1.31 7.47
N LEU A 60 -9.27 -0.75 6.57
CA LEU A 60 -10.53 -1.38 6.15
C LEU A 60 -10.31 -2.78 5.55
N LEU A 61 -9.23 -2.95 4.77
CA LEU A 61 -8.86 -4.24 4.21
C LEU A 61 -8.38 -5.24 5.27
N ASN A 62 -7.65 -4.76 6.29
CA ASN A 62 -7.25 -5.61 7.42
C ASN A 62 -8.45 -6.03 8.26
N GLU A 63 -9.42 -5.14 8.45
CA GLU A 63 -10.69 -5.40 9.14
C GLU A 63 -11.65 -6.30 8.33
N GLY A 64 -11.40 -6.47 7.03
CA GLY A 64 -12.25 -7.26 6.12
C GLY A 64 -13.54 -6.54 5.69
N GLU A 65 -13.64 -5.23 5.93
CA GLU A 65 -14.79 -4.38 5.59
C GLU A 65 -14.88 -4.06 4.09
N VAL A 66 -13.77 -4.19 3.39
CA VAL A 66 -13.66 -4.03 1.94
C VAL A 66 -12.77 -5.14 1.37
N GLU A 67 -12.90 -5.40 0.07
CA GLU A 67 -12.19 -6.50 -0.58
C GLU A 67 -11.43 -6.12 -1.87
N THR A 68 -11.47 -4.84 -2.24
CA THR A 68 -10.69 -4.26 -3.35
C THR A 68 -9.73 -3.19 -2.85
N GLY A 69 -8.62 -3.02 -3.55
CA GLY A 69 -7.64 -1.96 -3.31
C GLY A 69 -7.94 -0.71 -4.14
N ILE A 70 -7.00 0.24 -4.11
CA ILE A 70 -7.07 1.47 -4.88
C ILE A 70 -6.21 1.36 -6.13
N ILE A 71 -6.73 1.83 -7.26
CA ILE A 71 -5.95 2.11 -8.47
C ILE A 71 -5.49 3.56 -8.39
N ALA A 72 -4.19 3.79 -8.22
CA ALA A 72 -3.60 5.13 -8.18
C ALA A 72 -3.25 5.59 -9.59
N ALA A 73 -3.88 6.66 -10.07
CA ALA A 73 -3.63 7.28 -11.36
C ALA A 73 -2.86 8.60 -11.18
N GLU A 74 -1.76 8.76 -11.91
CA GLU A 74 -0.96 9.97 -11.91
C GLU A 74 -0.94 10.57 -13.32
N GLY A 75 -1.34 11.84 -13.45
CA GLY A 75 -1.48 12.55 -14.72
C GLY A 75 -0.52 13.73 -14.89
N PHE A 76 0.32 14.02 -13.89
CA PHE A 76 1.27 15.12 -13.92
C PHE A 76 2.71 14.63 -13.74
N ASP A 77 3.02 14.01 -12.59
CA ASP A 77 4.38 13.53 -12.30
C ASP A 77 4.50 12.01 -12.46
N TYR A 78 4.62 11.56 -13.71
CA TYR A 78 4.74 10.15 -14.04
C TYR A 78 5.98 9.46 -13.44
N GLU A 79 6.99 10.22 -13.00
CA GLU A 79 8.16 9.64 -12.35
C GLU A 79 7.80 8.97 -11.03
N ILE A 80 6.75 9.43 -10.35
CA ILE A 80 6.22 8.78 -9.15
C ILE A 80 5.86 7.32 -9.47
N ILE A 81 5.16 7.07 -10.56
CA ILE A 81 4.76 5.71 -10.93
C ILE A 81 5.98 4.85 -11.26
N ASP A 82 6.93 5.39 -12.04
CA ASP A 82 8.07 4.62 -12.53
C ASP A 82 9.17 4.40 -11.50
N LYS A 83 9.43 5.38 -10.63
CA LYS A 83 10.55 5.37 -9.69
C LYS A 83 10.13 4.99 -8.27
N ILE A 84 8.86 5.15 -7.91
CA ILE A 84 8.37 4.86 -6.55
C ILE A 84 7.47 3.62 -6.55
N TYR A 85 6.41 3.59 -7.37
CA TYR A 85 5.40 2.54 -7.31
C TYR A 85 5.89 1.23 -7.92
N LYS A 86 6.26 1.23 -9.21
CA LYS A 86 6.69 0.01 -9.91
C LYS A 86 7.88 -0.70 -9.25
N PRO A 87 8.94 0.00 -8.79
CA PRO A 87 10.07 -0.67 -8.18
C PRO A 87 9.74 -1.30 -6.83
N ALA A 88 8.68 -0.85 -6.16
CA ALA A 88 8.22 -1.35 -4.86
C ALA A 88 6.96 -2.21 -4.93
N ASP A 89 6.54 -2.66 -6.12
CA ASP A 89 5.31 -3.42 -6.37
C ASP A 89 4.06 -2.74 -5.77
N ASN A 90 3.97 -1.41 -5.90
CA ASN A 90 2.92 -0.55 -5.31
C ASN A 90 2.86 -0.57 -3.77
N LEU A 91 3.80 -1.23 -3.09
CA LEU A 91 3.91 -1.23 -1.64
C LEU A 91 4.57 0.06 -1.14
N SER A 92 4.32 0.42 0.12
CA SER A 92 4.97 1.56 0.77
C SER A 92 5.13 1.32 2.27
N LEU A 93 6.16 1.90 2.88
CA LEU A 93 6.27 1.94 4.34
C LEU A 93 5.72 3.27 4.84
N VAL A 94 4.64 3.23 5.62
CA VAL A 94 4.09 4.40 6.30
C VAL A 94 4.60 4.41 7.74
N VAL A 95 5.22 5.51 8.15
CA VAL A 95 5.71 5.70 9.52
C VAL A 95 4.95 6.86 10.15
N LYS A 96 4.12 6.55 11.15
CA LYS A 96 3.39 7.54 11.94
C LYS A 96 4.22 7.85 13.19
N MET A 97 4.60 9.12 13.33
CA MET A 97 5.32 9.62 14.49
C MET A 97 4.36 10.36 15.43
N SER A 98 4.22 9.87 16.65
CA SER A 98 3.43 10.49 17.70
C SER A 98 4.24 11.54 18.46
N ALA A 99 3.55 12.43 19.20
CA ALA A 99 4.19 13.51 19.96
C ALA A 99 5.12 13.00 21.09
N ASP A 100 4.90 11.79 21.57
CA ASP A 100 5.75 11.08 22.54
C ASP A 100 6.99 10.43 21.91
N GLY A 101 7.18 10.58 20.60
CA GLY A 101 8.30 10.00 19.86
C GLY A 101 8.07 8.55 19.43
N ASN A 102 6.89 7.97 19.69
CA ASN A 102 6.57 6.62 19.22
C ASN A 102 6.46 6.57 17.69
N LEU A 103 7.05 5.54 17.07
CA LEU A 103 7.03 5.31 15.63
C LEU A 103 6.23 4.04 15.32
N ASP A 104 5.04 4.23 14.77
CA ASP A 104 4.17 3.15 14.31
C ASP A 104 4.39 2.95 12.80
N LYS A 105 4.85 1.76 12.42
CA LYS A 105 5.27 1.43 11.06
C LYS A 105 4.28 0.46 10.44
N THR A 106 3.64 0.86 9.35
CA THR A 106 2.69 0.03 8.61
C THR A 106 3.23 -0.24 7.21
N LEU A 107 3.25 -1.52 6.82
CA LEU A 107 3.50 -1.91 5.43
C LEU A 107 2.20 -1.76 4.65
N LEU A 108 2.13 -0.69 3.87
CA LEU A 108 0.99 -0.35 3.04
C LEU A 108 0.97 -1.22 1.78
N ALA A 109 -0.11 -1.97 1.60
CA ALA A 109 -0.36 -2.87 0.47
C ALA A 109 -1.77 -2.68 -0.14
N SER A 110 -2.47 -1.60 0.24
CA SER A 110 -3.83 -1.28 -0.20
C SER A 110 -3.93 -0.72 -1.63
N ILE A 111 -2.80 -0.41 -2.25
CA ILE A 111 -2.73 0.07 -3.64
C ILE A 111 -2.50 -1.14 -4.55
N ALA A 112 -3.51 -1.48 -5.34
CA ALA A 112 -3.45 -2.64 -6.23
C ALA A 112 -2.69 -2.33 -7.52
N GLU A 113 -2.78 -1.09 -8.01
CA GLU A 113 -2.19 -0.70 -9.28
C GLU A 113 -1.78 0.78 -9.30
N GLY A 114 -0.68 1.08 -9.99
CA GLY A 114 -0.22 2.43 -10.29
C GLY A 114 -0.23 2.68 -11.80
N LEU A 115 -0.98 3.68 -12.26
CA LEU A 115 -1.19 4.03 -13.66
C LEU A 115 -0.69 5.43 -13.97
N LYS A 116 -0.20 5.59 -15.20
CA LYS A 116 -0.03 6.90 -15.83
C LYS A 116 -1.32 7.21 -16.59
N ALA A 117 -1.94 8.35 -16.32
CA ALA A 117 -3.24 8.74 -16.87
C ALA A 117 -3.13 9.95 -17.80
#